data_AF-A0A7C3FV35-F1
#
_entry.id   AF-A0A7C3FV35-F1
#
_cell.length_a   1.000
_cell.length_b   1.000
_cell.length_c   1.000
_cell.angle_alpha   90.00
_cell.angle_beta   90.00
_cell.angle_gamma   90.00
#
_symmetry.space_group_name_H-M   'P 1'
#
loop_
_entity.id
_entity.type
_entity.pdbx_description
1 polymer ?
#
loop_
_entity_poly.entity_id
_entity_poly.type
_entity_poly.pdbx_seq_one_letter_code
_entity_poly.pdbx_strand_id
1 'polypeptide(L)'
;MEGEHLGAVCGLYCGACTLYRARHDYERKDLDDFFNNLAERWNVPVEEVTCEGCLSDGPISPYCRDCKIKQCAAEKEGITRCSDCPDFPCDLITRFNNDGVAHHSEVLKNIERQQKIGIYEWLQEEFERIRCQYCGVSQDWYAQNCHRCGTKSPTKIFGFTGGKGITYTHYKA
;
A
#
# COMPACT_ATOMS: atom_id res chain seq x y z
N MET A 1 9.38 8.07 -13.93
CA MET A 1 8.07 8.66 -14.36
C MET A 1 7.29 9.13 -13.14
N GLU A 2 6.25 9.96 -13.30
CA GLU A 2 5.37 10.33 -12.17
C GLU A 2 4.74 9.08 -11.54
N GLY A 3 4.73 8.98 -10.21
CA GLY A 3 4.15 7.84 -9.48
C GLY A 3 4.99 6.56 -9.42
N GLU A 4 6.19 6.52 -10.02
CA GLU A 4 7.05 5.32 -9.99
C GLU A 4 7.43 4.88 -8.56
N HIS A 5 7.61 5.86 -7.67
CA HIS A 5 7.91 5.65 -6.25
C HIS A 5 6.79 4.93 -5.47
N LEU A 6 5.59 4.79 -6.07
CA LEU A 6 4.46 4.08 -5.49
C LEU A 6 4.53 2.56 -5.69
N GLY A 7 5.42 2.06 -6.55
CA GLY A 7 5.71 0.64 -6.63
C GLY A 7 6.68 0.27 -5.52
N ALA A 8 6.18 -0.25 -4.40
CA ALA A 8 6.98 -0.51 -3.22
C ALA A 8 8.06 -1.58 -3.46
N VAL A 9 9.13 -1.54 -2.66
CA VAL A 9 10.19 -2.56 -2.69
C VAL A 9 9.62 -3.98 -2.60
N CYS A 10 8.62 -4.18 -1.73
CA CYS A 10 7.99 -5.48 -1.50
C CYS A 10 6.98 -5.91 -2.59
N GLY A 11 6.80 -5.14 -3.67
CA GLY A 11 5.82 -5.46 -4.71
C GLY A 11 4.38 -5.00 -4.43
N LEU A 12 4.13 -4.28 -3.34
CA LEU A 12 2.83 -3.65 -3.09
C LEU A 12 2.69 -2.32 -3.81
N TYR A 13 1.46 -1.93 -4.15
CA TYR A 13 1.16 -0.62 -4.69
C TYR A 13 0.83 0.37 -3.56
N CYS A 14 1.77 1.25 -3.21
CA CYS A 14 1.57 2.27 -2.16
C CYS A 14 0.38 3.19 -2.44
N GLY A 15 0.01 3.39 -3.72
CA GLY A 15 -1.16 4.18 -4.10
C GLY A 15 -2.49 3.64 -3.57
N ALA A 16 -2.53 2.39 -3.09
CA ALA A 16 -3.69 1.75 -2.45
C ALA A 16 -3.53 1.58 -0.92
N CYS A 17 -2.44 2.05 -0.33
CA CYS A 17 -2.23 2.00 1.11
C CYS A 17 -3.20 2.94 1.83
N THR A 18 -3.86 2.46 2.89
CA THR A 18 -4.82 3.26 3.66
C THR A 18 -4.22 4.56 4.20
N LEU A 19 -2.98 4.55 4.71
CA LEU A 19 -2.33 5.78 5.19
C LEU A 19 -2.05 6.75 4.04
N TYR A 20 -1.59 6.24 2.89
CA TYR A 20 -1.35 7.07 1.70
C TYR A 20 -2.67 7.70 1.22
N ARG A 21 -3.74 6.91 1.05
CA ARG A 21 -5.06 7.45 0.69
C ARG A 21 -5.57 8.46 1.70
N ALA A 22 -5.48 8.16 3.01
CA ALA A 22 -5.90 9.07 4.07
C ALA A 22 -5.21 10.44 3.99
N ARG A 23 -3.92 10.46 3.64
CA ARG A 23 -3.13 11.68 3.48
C ARG A 23 -3.48 12.46 2.21
N HIS A 24 -3.74 11.78 1.10
CA HIS A 24 -3.88 12.44 -0.22
C HIS A 24 -5.32 12.72 -0.65
N ASP A 25 -6.31 12.04 -0.06
CA ASP A 25 -7.72 12.15 -0.49
C ASP A 25 -8.61 12.95 0.43
N TYR A 26 -8.19 13.16 1.67
CA TYR A 26 -9.00 13.75 2.72
C TYR A 26 -8.28 14.92 3.37
N GLU A 27 -9.07 15.85 3.88
CA GLU A 27 -8.56 16.88 4.77
C GLU A 27 -8.16 16.25 6.10
N ARG A 28 -6.97 16.61 6.61
CA ARG A 28 -6.41 16.01 7.83
C ARG A 28 -7.40 16.01 9.00
N LYS A 29 -8.07 17.15 9.21
CA LYS A 29 -9.05 17.38 10.29
C LYS A 29 -10.25 16.40 10.24
N ASP A 30 -10.59 15.88 9.07
CA ASP A 30 -11.72 14.95 8.91
C ASP A 30 -11.33 13.52 9.35
N LEU A 31 -10.04 13.28 9.63
CA LEU A 31 -9.46 11.99 9.99
C LEU A 31 -8.60 12.07 11.27
N ASP A 32 -8.78 13.09 12.13
CA ASP A 32 -7.95 13.28 13.34
C ASP A 32 -7.91 12.03 14.22
N ASP A 33 -9.06 11.38 14.48
CA ASP A 33 -9.12 10.13 15.25
C ASP A 33 -8.27 9.02 14.62
N PHE A 34 -8.31 8.88 13.28
CA PHE A 34 -7.52 7.87 12.57
C PHE A 34 -6.01 8.10 12.75
N PHE A 35 -5.57 9.35 12.58
CA PHE A 35 -4.16 9.68 12.71
C PHE A 35 -3.67 9.63 14.16
N ASN A 36 -4.48 10.05 15.13
CA ASN A 36 -4.17 9.94 16.56
C ASN A 36 -4.06 8.47 17.00
N ASN A 37 -4.98 7.62 16.56
CA ASN A 37 -4.93 6.18 16.86
C ASN A 37 -3.68 5.51 16.27
N LEU A 38 -3.27 5.89 15.05
CA LEU A 38 -2.03 5.39 14.46
C LEU A 38 -0.79 5.92 15.21
N ALA A 39 -0.79 7.18 15.62
CA ALA A 39 0.28 7.81 16.39
C ALA A 39 0.51 7.07 17.72
N GLU A 40 -0.57 6.81 18.46
CA GLU A 40 -0.53 6.03 19.71
C GLU A 40 -0.02 4.61 19.47
N ARG A 41 -0.59 3.92 18.47
CA ARG A 41 -0.21 2.54 18.14
C ARG A 41 1.25 2.40 17.72
N TRP A 42 1.79 3.39 17.03
CA TRP A 42 3.18 3.40 16.58
C TRP A 42 4.12 4.08 17.57
N ASN A 43 3.60 4.64 18.65
CA ASN A 43 4.34 5.38 19.67
C ASN A 43 5.21 6.49 19.06
N VAL A 44 4.59 7.33 18.23
CA VAL A 44 5.22 8.46 17.53
C VAL A 44 4.35 9.72 17.62
N PRO A 45 4.90 10.92 17.41
CA PRO A 45 4.09 12.13 17.24
C PRO A 45 3.13 12.01 16.05
N VAL A 46 1.96 12.65 16.15
CA VAL A 46 0.92 12.55 15.11
C VAL A 46 1.34 13.17 13.78
N GLU A 47 2.26 14.13 13.84
CA GLU A 47 2.90 14.78 12.70
C GLU A 47 3.77 13.80 11.88
N GLU A 48 4.30 12.75 12.52
CA GLU A 48 5.07 11.70 11.83
C GLU A 48 4.17 10.66 11.15
N VAL A 49 2.86 10.65 11.42
CA VAL A 49 1.89 9.76 10.77
C VAL A 49 1.53 10.33 9.39
N THR A 50 2.47 10.18 8.45
CA THR A 50 2.37 10.60 7.06
C THR A 50 3.17 9.66 6.14
N CYS A 51 2.87 9.64 4.85
CA CYS A 51 3.56 8.79 3.88
C CYS A 51 3.38 9.30 2.45
N GLU A 52 4.48 9.46 1.71
CA GLU A 52 4.50 9.81 0.29
C GLU A 52 4.85 8.59 -0.61
N GLY A 53 4.95 7.40 -0.03
CA GLY A 53 5.29 6.16 -0.72
C GLY A 53 6.65 5.58 -0.31
N CYS A 54 6.79 4.26 -0.40
CA CYS A 54 7.96 3.55 0.15
C CYS A 54 9.30 3.94 -0.52
N LEU A 55 9.26 4.30 -1.80
CA LEU A 55 10.42 4.73 -2.59
C LEU A 55 10.45 6.25 -2.82
N SER A 56 9.65 7.04 -2.09
CA SER A 56 9.67 8.50 -2.21
C SER A 56 10.88 9.10 -1.49
N ASP A 57 11.36 10.26 -1.96
CA ASP A 57 12.29 11.12 -1.20
C ASP A 57 11.58 11.93 -0.09
N GLY A 58 10.25 11.86 -0.02
CA GLY A 58 9.43 12.53 0.98
C GLY A 58 9.27 11.74 2.28
N PRO A 59 8.42 12.22 3.20
CA PRO A 59 8.12 11.52 4.45
C PRO A 59 7.60 10.10 4.23
N ILE A 60 8.17 9.14 4.96
CA ILE A 60 7.77 7.74 4.92
C ILE A 60 7.20 7.35 6.28
N SER A 61 6.12 6.58 6.26
CA SER A 61 5.49 6.10 7.50
C SER A 61 6.49 5.38 8.39
N PRO A 62 6.36 5.49 9.72
CA PRO A 62 7.23 4.77 10.65
C PRO A 62 7.34 3.27 10.33
N TYR A 63 6.22 2.65 9.96
CA TYR A 63 6.17 1.23 9.56
C TYR A 63 7.04 0.91 8.34
N CYS A 64 7.07 1.77 7.33
CA CYS A 64 7.86 1.54 6.11
C CYS A 64 9.30 2.05 6.22
N ARG A 65 9.58 2.96 7.17
CA ARG A 65 10.92 3.53 7.43
C ARG A 65 11.91 2.44 7.88
N ASP A 66 11.48 1.58 8.81
CA ASP A 66 12.31 0.52 9.40
C ASP A 66 12.03 -0.88 8.79
N CYS A 67 11.50 -0.92 7.57
CA CYS A 67 11.12 -2.16 6.90
C CYS A 67 12.35 -3.01 6.50
N LYS A 68 12.43 -4.25 7.00
CA LYS A 68 13.51 -5.20 6.69
C LYS A 68 13.62 -5.55 5.20
N ILE A 69 12.50 -5.54 4.47
CA ILE A 69 12.52 -5.80 3.01
C ILE A 69 13.20 -4.63 2.28
N LYS A 70 12.95 -3.40 2.72
CA LYS A 70 13.59 -2.20 2.19
C LYS A 70 15.08 -2.18 2.48
N GLN A 71 15.47 -2.52 3.71
CA GLN A 71 16.88 -2.66 4.11
C GLN A 71 17.60 -3.72 3.26
N CYS A 72 17.00 -4.92 3.11
CA CYS A 72 17.54 -6.01 2.30
C CYS A 72 17.77 -5.61 0.83
N ALA A 73 16.86 -4.85 0.21
CA ALA A 73 17.07 -4.34 -1.14
C ALA A 73 18.22 -3.33 -1.19
N ALA A 74 18.28 -2.39 -0.24
CA ALA A 74 19.33 -1.37 -0.19
C ALA A 74 20.75 -1.94 0.03
N GLU A 75 20.87 -3.11 0.65
CA GLU A 75 22.15 -3.81 0.86
C GLU A 75 22.66 -4.53 -0.40
N LYS A 76 21.83 -4.68 -1.43
CA LYS A 76 22.19 -5.39 -2.67
C LYS A 76 22.39 -4.42 -3.82
N GLU A 77 23.52 -4.55 -4.51
CA GLU A 77 23.83 -3.72 -5.67
C GLU A 77 22.80 -3.94 -6.80
N GLY A 78 22.28 -2.83 -7.35
CA GLY A 78 21.33 -2.85 -8.47
C GLY A 78 19.90 -3.26 -8.11
N ILE A 79 19.56 -3.45 -6.84
CA ILE A 79 18.21 -3.88 -6.43
C ILE A 79 17.41 -2.69 -5.90
N THR A 80 16.40 -2.26 -6.65
CA THR A 80 15.44 -1.24 -6.18
C THR A 80 14.19 -1.88 -5.60
N ARG A 81 13.72 -2.97 -6.21
CA ARG A 81 12.54 -3.73 -5.82
C ARG A 81 12.83 -5.22 -5.79
N CYS A 82 12.00 -5.98 -5.08
CA CYS A 82 12.08 -7.44 -5.12
C CYS A 82 11.89 -8.01 -6.53
N SER A 83 11.24 -7.28 -7.45
CA SER A 83 11.16 -7.66 -8.87
C SER A 83 12.50 -7.68 -9.58
N ASP A 84 13.46 -6.87 -9.12
CA ASP A 84 14.79 -6.76 -9.71
C ASP A 84 15.73 -7.83 -9.13
N CYS A 85 15.31 -8.50 -8.05
CA CYS A 85 16.15 -9.39 -7.27
C CYS A 85 16.21 -10.80 -7.88
N PRO A 86 17.41 -11.32 -8.22
CA PRO A 86 17.56 -12.66 -8.79
C PRO A 86 17.23 -13.78 -7.79
N ASP A 87 17.20 -13.47 -6.49
CA ASP A 87 16.83 -14.42 -5.44
C ASP A 87 15.30 -14.56 -5.28
N PHE A 88 14.50 -13.82 -6.04
CA PHE A 88 13.04 -13.91 -5.97
C PHE A 88 12.52 -15.23 -6.56
N PRO A 89 11.59 -15.94 -5.89
CA PRO A 89 11.09 -15.69 -4.54
C PRO A 89 12.04 -16.19 -3.45
N CYS A 90 12.34 -15.34 -2.46
CA CYS A 90 13.16 -15.70 -1.29
C CYS A 90 12.31 -15.87 -0.02
N ASP A 91 12.91 -16.44 1.03
CA ASP A 91 12.24 -16.67 2.33
C ASP A 91 11.62 -15.40 2.93
N LEU A 92 12.34 -14.26 2.88
CA LEU A 92 11.90 -13.01 3.47
C LEU A 92 10.58 -12.53 2.85
N ILE A 93 10.52 -12.47 1.52
CA ILE A 93 9.34 -11.98 0.80
C ILE A 93 8.20 -13.01 0.80
N THR A 94 8.54 -14.31 0.82
CA THR A 94 7.56 -15.39 0.91
C THR A 94 6.87 -15.42 2.27
N ARG A 95 7.61 -15.17 3.37
CA ARG A 95 7.02 -15.03 4.71
C ARG A 95 6.14 -13.79 4.80
N PHE A 96 6.59 -12.66 4.24
CA PHE A 96 5.79 -11.44 4.20
C PHE A 96 4.46 -11.64 3.46
N ASN A 97 4.46 -12.33 2.33
CA ASN A 97 3.24 -12.66 1.60
C ASN A 97 2.25 -13.52 2.41
N ASN A 98 2.76 -14.34 3.32
CA ASN A 98 2.00 -15.37 4.04
C ASN A 98 1.81 -15.04 5.53
N ASP A 99 1.98 -13.79 5.94
CA ASP A 99 1.90 -13.36 7.35
C ASP A 99 0.47 -13.20 7.88
N GLY A 100 -0.54 -13.43 7.03
CA GLY A 100 -1.96 -13.35 7.37
C GLY A 100 -2.56 -11.95 7.19
N VAL A 101 -1.78 -10.94 6.81
CA VAL A 101 -2.31 -9.62 6.47
C VAL A 101 -2.86 -9.65 5.04
N ALA A 102 -4.15 -9.33 4.89
CA ALA A 102 -4.88 -9.55 3.64
C ALA A 102 -4.17 -8.95 2.41
N HIS A 103 -3.80 -7.66 2.43
CA HIS A 103 -3.18 -7.03 1.27
C HIS A 103 -1.75 -7.54 0.98
N HIS A 104 -1.07 -8.19 1.93
CA HIS A 104 0.23 -8.82 1.68
C HIS A 104 0.12 -10.09 0.83
N SER A 105 -1.06 -10.73 0.75
CA SER A 105 -1.23 -11.98 0.00
C SER A 105 -1.04 -11.84 -1.52
N GLU A 106 -1.02 -10.61 -2.03
CA GLU A 106 -0.82 -10.28 -3.44
C GLU A 106 0.66 -10.09 -3.80
N VAL A 107 1.57 -10.02 -2.81
CA VAL A 107 2.98 -9.64 -2.99
C VAL A 107 3.69 -10.49 -4.03
N LEU A 108 3.64 -11.83 -3.91
CA LEU A 108 4.37 -12.70 -4.84
C LEU A 108 3.84 -12.54 -6.27
N LYS A 109 2.51 -12.48 -6.44
CA LYS A 109 1.87 -12.29 -7.75
C LYS A 109 2.20 -10.94 -8.35
N ASN A 110 2.25 -9.90 -7.54
CA ASN A 110 2.61 -8.56 -8.01
C ASN A 110 4.06 -8.52 -8.47
N ILE A 111 4.98 -9.14 -7.73
CA ILE A 111 6.39 -9.20 -8.13
C ILE A 111 6.55 -9.99 -9.44
N GLU A 112 5.91 -11.15 -9.57
CA GLU A 112 5.88 -11.91 -10.84
C GLU A 112 5.32 -11.08 -11.99
N ARG A 113 4.27 -10.29 -11.74
CA ARG A 113 3.67 -9.40 -12.74
C ARG A 113 4.66 -8.30 -13.13
N GLN A 114 5.29 -7.63 -12.17
CA GLN A 114 6.32 -6.61 -12.42
C GLN A 114 7.48 -7.14 -13.26
N GLN A 115 7.97 -8.36 -12.98
CA GLN A 115 9.01 -9.01 -13.78
C GLN A 115 8.57 -9.26 -15.23
N LYS A 116 7.29 -9.58 -15.43
CA LYS A 116 6.74 -9.93 -16.75
C LYS A 116 6.45 -8.72 -17.63
N ILE A 117 5.93 -7.63 -17.07
CA ILE A 117 5.46 -6.48 -17.85
C ILE A 117 6.24 -5.20 -17.60
N GLY A 118 7.16 -5.17 -16.65
CA GLY A 118 7.83 -3.95 -16.24
C GLY A 118 7.05 -3.19 -15.16
N ILE A 119 7.76 -2.34 -14.43
CA ILE A 119 7.19 -1.59 -13.30
C ILE A 119 6.11 -0.60 -13.74
N TYR A 120 6.25 -0.01 -14.92
CA TYR A 120 5.39 1.07 -15.37
C TYR A 120 4.02 0.56 -15.80
N GLU A 121 4.00 -0.48 -16.61
CA GLU A 121 2.79 -1.17 -17.04
C GLU A 121 2.06 -1.75 -15.82
N TRP A 122 2.78 -2.33 -14.86
CA TRP A 122 2.18 -2.82 -13.62
C TRP A 122 1.58 -1.69 -12.76
N LEU A 123 2.26 -0.54 -12.66
CA LEU A 123 1.72 0.63 -11.95
C LEU A 123 0.44 1.15 -12.60
N GLN A 124 0.36 1.15 -13.93
CA GLN A 124 -0.87 1.52 -14.64
C GLN A 124 -2.00 0.52 -14.37
N GLU A 125 -1.70 -0.80 -14.39
CA GLU A 125 -2.69 -1.83 -14.04
C GLU A 125 -3.23 -1.63 -12.62
N GLU A 126 -2.35 -1.39 -11.65
CA GLU A 126 -2.75 -1.18 -10.25
C GLU A 126 -3.51 0.14 -10.06
N PHE A 127 -3.09 1.21 -10.73
CA PHE A 127 -3.81 2.48 -10.69
C PHE A 127 -5.24 2.33 -11.21
N GLU A 128 -5.43 1.69 -12.37
CA GLU A 128 -6.77 1.44 -12.91
C GLU A 128 -7.58 0.47 -12.05
N ARG A 129 -6.94 -0.56 -11.48
CA ARG A 129 -7.59 -1.55 -10.60
C ARG A 129 -8.24 -0.92 -9.38
N ILE A 130 -7.63 0.13 -8.81
CA ILE A 130 -8.11 0.75 -7.57
C ILE A 130 -9.06 1.92 -7.79
N ARG A 131 -9.25 2.35 -9.04
CA ARG A 131 -10.14 3.48 -9.36
C ARG A 131 -11.60 3.06 -9.27
N CYS A 132 -12.41 3.92 -8.68
CA CYS A 132 -13.85 3.79 -8.72
C CYS A 132 -14.34 3.90 -10.18
N GLN A 133 -15.03 2.88 -10.68
CA GLN A 133 -15.54 2.85 -12.06
C GLN A 133 -16.60 3.92 -12.36
N TYR A 134 -17.17 4.55 -11.33
CA TYR A 134 -18.20 5.57 -11.50
C TYR A 134 -17.66 7.00 -11.42
N CYS A 135 -16.87 7.33 -10.40
CA CYS A 135 -16.38 8.69 -10.19
C CYS A 135 -14.85 8.84 -10.32
N GLY A 136 -14.12 7.77 -10.61
CA GLY A 136 -12.70 7.79 -10.94
C GLY A 136 -11.74 7.97 -9.77
N VAL A 137 -12.19 8.20 -8.53
CA VAL A 137 -11.25 8.29 -7.40
C VAL A 137 -10.65 6.95 -7.03
N SER A 138 -9.36 6.95 -6.76
CA SER A 138 -8.64 5.78 -6.26
C SER A 138 -9.07 5.42 -4.83
N GLN A 139 -9.12 4.12 -4.56
CA GLN A 139 -9.56 3.53 -3.31
C GLN A 139 -8.40 2.84 -2.58
N ASP A 140 -8.48 2.72 -1.26
CA ASP A 140 -7.54 1.88 -0.52
C ASP A 140 -7.90 0.39 -0.65
N TRP A 141 -6.94 -0.48 -0.31
CA TRP A 141 -7.09 -1.95 -0.40
C TRP A 141 -8.34 -2.51 0.28
N TYR A 142 -8.87 -1.83 1.30
CA TYR A 142 -9.94 -2.35 2.15
C TYR A 142 -11.29 -1.67 1.94
N ALA A 143 -11.35 -0.67 1.05
CA ALA A 143 -12.59 0.02 0.72
C ALA A 143 -13.63 -0.97 0.17
N GLN A 144 -14.78 -1.08 0.82
CA GLN A 144 -15.93 -1.84 0.30
C GLN A 144 -16.84 -0.98 -0.58
N ASN A 145 -16.83 0.33 -0.32
CA ASN A 145 -17.61 1.34 -1.03
C ASN A 145 -16.68 2.52 -1.32
N CYS A 146 -16.91 3.15 -2.46
CA CYS A 146 -16.20 4.35 -2.85
C CYS A 146 -16.44 5.46 -1.84
N HIS A 147 -15.37 6.01 -1.26
CA HIS A 147 -15.49 7.07 -0.26
C HIS A 147 -16.14 8.35 -0.78
N ARG A 148 -16.13 8.57 -2.10
CA ARG A 148 -16.73 9.74 -2.74
C ARG A 148 -18.19 9.54 -3.15
N CYS A 149 -18.50 8.46 -3.86
CA CYS A 149 -19.82 8.26 -4.47
C CYS A 149 -20.63 7.09 -3.89
N GLY A 150 -20.08 6.34 -2.93
CA GLY A 150 -20.76 5.23 -2.27
C GLY A 150 -20.91 3.95 -3.10
N THR A 151 -20.60 3.98 -4.40
CA THR A 151 -20.62 2.79 -5.28
C THR A 151 -19.72 1.69 -4.73
N LYS A 152 -20.15 0.43 -4.79
CA LYS A 152 -19.36 -0.72 -4.34
C LYS A 152 -17.98 -0.71 -4.98
N SER A 153 -16.94 -0.84 -4.17
CA SER A 153 -15.55 -0.83 -4.63
C SER A 153 -15.30 -2.02 -5.56
N PRO A 154 -14.66 -1.82 -6.71
CA PRO A 154 -14.22 -2.92 -7.55
C PRO A 154 -13.00 -3.63 -6.95
N THR A 155 -12.26 -2.96 -6.05
CA THR A 155 -11.01 -3.45 -5.47
C THR A 155 -11.27 -4.67 -4.61
N LYS A 156 -10.79 -5.82 -5.09
CA LYS A 156 -10.76 -7.07 -4.34
C LYS A 156 -9.30 -7.45 -4.15
N ILE A 157 -8.89 -7.57 -2.89
CA ILE A 157 -7.65 -8.26 -2.54
C ILE A 157 -7.82 -9.73 -2.95
N PHE A 158 -6.87 -10.30 -3.68
CA PHE A 158 -6.90 -11.70 -4.09
C PHE A 158 -7.11 -12.62 -2.88
N GLY A 159 -8.15 -13.44 -2.92
CA GLY A 159 -8.47 -14.40 -1.86
C GLY A 159 -9.22 -13.84 -0.65
N PHE A 160 -9.55 -12.54 -0.62
CA PHE A 160 -10.33 -11.93 0.45
C PHE A 160 -11.82 -11.85 0.09
N THR A 161 -12.63 -12.71 0.70
CA THR A 161 -14.10 -12.64 0.62
C THR A 161 -14.65 -11.79 1.78
N GLY A 162 -14.44 -10.47 1.72
CA GLY A 162 -15.17 -9.49 2.52
C GLY A 162 -15.20 -9.70 4.04
N GLY A 163 -14.24 -9.10 4.76
CA GLY A 163 -14.45 -8.63 6.12
C GLY A 163 -15.26 -7.33 6.13
N LYS A 164 -15.79 -6.93 7.30
CA LYS A 164 -16.39 -5.61 7.48
C LYS A 164 -15.44 -4.59 6.86
N GLY A 165 -15.91 -3.86 5.85
CA GLY A 165 -15.07 -2.87 5.17
C GLY A 165 -14.42 -1.97 6.19
N ILE A 166 -13.21 -1.50 5.93
CA ILE A 166 -12.70 -0.38 6.73
C ILE A 166 -13.53 0.84 6.34
N THR A 167 -14.71 0.96 6.92
CA THR A 167 -15.25 2.27 7.23
C THR A 167 -14.24 2.84 8.22
N TYR A 168 -13.77 4.06 8.00
CA TYR A 168 -12.85 4.75 8.93
C TYR A 168 -13.40 4.84 10.38
N THR A 169 -14.65 4.40 10.59
CA THR A 169 -15.31 4.13 11.88
C THR A 169 -14.90 2.84 12.59
N HIS A 170 -14.12 1.93 11.97
CA HIS A 170 -13.67 0.67 12.59
C HIS A 170 -12.44 0.80 13.51
N TYR A 171 -11.93 2.02 13.71
CA TYR A 171 -10.94 2.36 14.73
C TYR A 171 -11.58 2.94 16.00
N LYS A 172 -12.81 2.53 16.32
CA LYS A 172 -13.41 2.79 17.64
C LYS A 172 -13.18 1.58 18.54
N ALA A 173 -12.27 1.77 19.51
CA ALA A 173 -12.04 1.02 20.75
C ALA A 173 -12.02 -0.52 20.67
#